data_AF-A0A5J5A2M3-F1
#
_entry.id   AF-A0A5J5A2M3-F1
#
_cell.length_a   1.000
_cell.length_b   1.000
_cell.length_c   1.000
_cell.angle_alpha   90.00
_cell.angle_beta   90.00
_cell.angle_gamma   90.00
#
_symmetry.space_group_name_H-M   'P 1'
#
loop_
_entity.id
_entity.type
_entity.pdbx_description
1 polymer ?
#
loop_
_entity_poly.entity_id
_entity_poly.type
_entity_poly.pdbx_seq_one_letter_code
_entity_poly.pdbx_strand_id
1 'polypeptide(L)' 'MRKGGKDIELPLFSFASISAATTNFSEANKLGEGGLGPVYKAWELWNADQGLDLTDPILGYPSSTSTLLRY' A
#
# COMPACT_ATOMS: atom_id res chain seq x y z
N MET A 1 17.47 31.21 -1.19
CA MET A 1 17.80 29.80 -0.88
C MET A 1 16.48 29.10 -0.57
N ARG A 2 15.96 28.22 -1.45
CA ARG A 2 14.67 27.54 -1.20
C ARG A 2 14.91 26.40 -0.20
N LYS A 3 14.12 26.38 0.87
CA LYS A 3 14.08 25.37 1.93
C LYS A 3 14.09 23.97 1.30
N GLY A 4 14.99 23.09 1.76
CA GLY A 4 15.07 21.69 1.35
C GLY A 4 13.71 21.01 1.49
N GLY A 5 13.21 20.50 0.37
CA GLY A 5 12.10 19.56 0.38
C GLY A 5 12.56 18.34 1.16
N LYS A 6 11.81 17.93 2.17
CA LYS A 6 11.98 16.59 2.71
C LYS A 6 11.62 15.67 1.55
N ASP A 7 12.58 14.93 1.02
CA ASP A 7 12.28 13.83 0.11
C ASP A 7 11.31 12.91 0.85
N ILE A 8 10.07 12.87 0.36
CA ILE A 8 9.06 11.96 0.87
C ILE A 8 9.46 10.61 0.30
N GLU A 9 10.10 9.78 1.10
CA GLU A 9 10.30 8.37 0.75
C GLU A 9 8.91 7.74 0.64
N LEU A 10 8.48 7.51 -0.60
CA LEU A 10 7.24 6.81 -0.87
C LEU A 10 7.47 5.32 -0.63
N PRO A 11 6.58 4.64 0.11
CA PRO A 11 6.65 3.19 0.24
C PRO A 11 6.57 2.55 -1.14
N LEU A 12 7.54 1.71 -1.50
CA LEU A 12 7.44 0.88 -2.70
C LEU A 12 6.81 -0.46 -2.34
N PHE A 13 6.04 -0.98 -3.28
CA PHE A 13 5.32 -2.24 -3.16
C PHE A 13 5.74 -3.13 -4.32
N SER A 14 6.01 -4.41 -4.03
CA SER A 14 6.28 -5.38 -5.09
C SER A 14 5.00 -5.67 -5.88
N PHE A 15 5.14 -6.01 -7.17
CA PHE A 15 3.97 -6.42 -7.96
C PHE A 15 3.27 -7.64 -7.34
N ALA A 16 4.04 -8.58 -6.77
CA ALA A 16 3.50 -9.76 -6.11
C ALA A 16 2.65 -9.40 -4.88
N SER A 17 3.08 -8.40 -4.10
CA SER A 17 2.31 -7.87 -2.97
C SER A 17 0.99 -7.24 -3.45
N ILE A 18 1.03 -6.46 -4.53
CA ILE A 18 -0.17 -5.82 -5.11
C ILE A 18 -1.14 -6.87 -5.66
N SER A 19 -0.64 -7.87 -6.38
CA SER A 19 -1.48 -8.92 -6.95
C SER A 19 -2.11 -9.77 -5.85
N ALA A 20 -1.36 -10.14 -4.81
CA ALA A 20 -1.89 -10.87 -3.66
C ALA A 20 -2.99 -10.05 -2.93
N ALA A 21 -2.74 -8.77 -2.69
CA ALA A 21 -3.66 -7.87 -2.00
C ALA A 21 -5.02 -7.73 -2.67
N THR A 22 -5.00 -7.76 -4.00
CA THR A 22 -6.19 -7.56 -4.86
C THR A 22 -6.81 -8.87 -5.31
N THR A 23 -6.30 -10.02 -4.84
CA THR A 23 -6.70 -11.36 -5.29
C THR A 23 -6.57 -11.48 -6.81
N ASN A 24 -5.41 -11.08 -7.33
CA ASN A 24 -5.06 -10.95 -8.74
C ASN A 24 -6.01 -10.01 -9.51
N PHE A 25 -6.24 -8.81 -8.99
CA PHE A 25 -7.14 -7.81 -9.59
C PHE A 25 -8.57 -8.35 -9.83
N SER A 26 -9.06 -9.15 -8.89
CA SER A 26 -10.42 -9.70 -8.95
C SER A 26 -11.47 -8.58 -8.97
N GLU A 27 -12.49 -8.71 -9.82
CA GLU A 27 -13.62 -7.78 -9.87
C GLU A 27 -14.36 -7.69 -8.52
N ALA A 28 -14.31 -8.73 -7.68
CA ALA A 28 -14.86 -8.69 -6.32
C ALA A 28 -14.17 -7.67 -5.40
N ASN A 29 -12.93 -7.29 -5.75
CA ASN A 29 -12.16 -6.27 -5.06
C ASN A 29 -12.19 -4.91 -5.78
N LYS A 30 -12.81 -4.81 -6.96
CA LYS A 30 -12.94 -3.54 -7.67
C LYS A 30 -13.95 -2.63 -6.96
N LEU A 31 -13.52 -1.40 -6.70
CA LEU A 31 -14.36 -0.34 -6.14
C LEU A 31 -15.01 0.51 -7.24
N GLY A 32 -14.36 0.62 -8.40
CA GLY A 32 -14.86 1.38 -9.54
C GLY A 32 -13.78 1.61 -10.60
N GLU A 33 -14.15 2.30 -11.68
CA GLU A 33 -13.26 2.67 -12.78
C GLU A 33 -13.65 4.05 -13.32
N GLY A 34 -12.65 4.87 -13.66
CA GLY A 34 -12.84 6.20 -14.22
C GLY A 34 -11.59 6.69 -14.94
N GLY A 35 -11.42 8.01 -15.10
CA GLY A 35 -10.27 8.61 -15.81
C GLY A 35 -8.88 8.33 -15.21
N LEU A 36 -8.82 7.71 -14.02
CA LEU A 36 -7.60 7.26 -13.35
C LEU A 36 -7.33 5.76 -13.53
N GLY A 37 -8.21 5.05 -14.24
CA GLY A 37 -8.22 3.59 -14.33
C GLY A 37 -9.04 2.89 -13.24
N PRO A 38 -8.92 1.57 -13.12
CA PRO A 38 -9.64 0.77 -12.12
C PRO A 38 -9.03 0.91 -10.72
N VAL A 39 -9.88 0.97 -9.70
CA VAL A 39 -9.50 1.07 -8.29
C VAL A 39 -9.89 -0.22 -7.57
N TYR A 40 -8.98 -0.81 -6.80
CA TYR A 40 -9.18 -2.07 -6.07
C TYR A 40 -8.93 -1.89 -4.57
N LYS A 41 -9.67 -2.62 -3.73
CA LYS A 41 -9.44 -2.70 -2.28
C LYS A 41 -8.48 -3.85 -1.95
N ALA A 42 -7.62 -3.64 -0.95
CA ALA A 42 -6.70 -4.64 -0.40
C ALA A 42 -7.23 -5.25 0.92
N TRP A 43 -8.52 -5.62 0.95
CA TRP A 43 -9.23 -5.95 2.20
C TRP A 43 -8.84 -7.33 2.77
N GLU A 44 -8.51 -8.30 1.92
CA GLU A 44 -8.16 -9.65 2.38
C GLU A 44 -6.85 -9.65 3.20
N LEU A 45 -5.78 -9.02 2.69
CA LEU A 45 -4.52 -8.91 3.44
C LEU A 45 -4.64 -8.04 4.70
N TRP A 46 -5.52 -7.04 4.68
CA TRP A 46 -5.79 -6.21 5.86
C TRP A 46 -6.45 -7.02 7.00
N ASN A 47 -7.46 -7.86 6.70
CA ASN A 47 -8.10 -8.70 7.71
C ASN A 47 -7.24 -9.87 8.19
N ALA A 48 -6.20 -10.23 7.44
CA ALA A 48 -5.28 -11.31 7.78
C ALA A 48 -4.16 -10.87 8.75
N ASP A 49 -4.18 -9.64 9.27
CA ASP A 49 -3.05 -9.00 9.99
C ASP A 49 -1.75 -8.93 9.16
N GLN A 50 -1.84 -9.11 7.84
CA GLN A 50 -0.72 -9.11 6.89
C GLN A 50 -0.61 -7.78 6.12
N GLY A 51 -1.23 -6.70 6.63
CA GLY A 51 -1.17 -5.38 5.98
C GLY A 51 0.27 -4.84 5.83
N LEU A 52 1.20 -5.28 6.69
CA LEU A 52 2.62 -4.92 6.61
C LEU A 52 3.38 -5.66 5.50
N ASP A 53 2.89 -6.85 5.08
CA ASP A 53 3.48 -7.64 3.99
C ASP A 53 3.27 -7.00 2.61
N LEU A 54 2.48 -5.92 2.57
CA LEU A 54 2.37 -5.08 1.38
C LEU A 54 3.68 -4.36 1.08
N THR A 55 4.41 -3.89 2.10
CA THR A 55 5.61 -3.06 1.90
C THR A 55 6.82 -3.86 1.43
N ASP A 56 7.60 -3.31 0.50
CA ASP A 56 8.84 -3.96 0.06
C ASP A 56 9.87 -4.00 1.22
N PRO A 57 10.34 -5.20 1.63
CA PRO A 57 11.25 -5.34 2.76
C PRO A 57 12.62 -4.68 2.55
N ILE A 58 12.99 -4.33 1.31
CA ILE A 58 14.29 -3.74 0.97
C ILE A 58 14.38 -2.25 1.37
N LEU A 59 13.26 -1.57 1.61
CA LEU A 59 13.25 -0.11 1.79
C LEU A 59 13.07 0.38 3.23
N GLY A 60 13.23 -0.52 4.20
CA GLY A 60 13.21 -0.15 5.61
C GLY A 60 11.78 0.00 6.14
N TYR A 61 11.47 -0.80 7.15
CA TYR A 61 10.27 -0.62 7.97
C TYR A 61 10.17 0.84 8.44
N PRO A 62 9.00 1.50 8.38
CA PRO A 62 8.81 2.74 9.12
C PRO A 62 9.09 2.43 10.61
N SER A 63 10.04 3.14 11.21
CA SER A 63 10.60 2.82 12.54
C SER A 63 9.64 2.96 13.73
N SER A 64 8.33 3.02 13.50
CA SER A 64 7.37 2.93 14.59
C SER A 64 5.98 2.54 14.08
N THR A 65 5.53 1.35 14.48
CA THR A 65 4.13 0.91 14.41
C THR A 65 3.16 1.86 15.12
N SER A 66 3.68 2.77 15.96
CA SER A 66 2.91 3.80 16.65
C SER A 66 2.28 4.88 15.77
N THR A 67 2.72 5.03 14.50
CA THR A 67 2.15 6.03 13.56
C THR A 67 0.88 5.52 12.88
N LEU A 68 0.74 4.21 12.67
CA LEU A 68 -0.41 3.61 11.97
C LEU A 68 -1.64 3.39 12.86
N LEU A 69 -1.48 3.43 14.18
CA LEU A 69 -2.55 3.25 15.18
C LEU A 69 -3.17 4.58 15.67
N ARG A 70 -2.96 5.69 14.95
CA ARG A 70 -3.41 7.04 15.37
C ARG A 70 -4.65 7.59 14.64
N TYR A 71 -5.40 6.77 13.91
CA TYR A 71 -6.67 7.17 13.31
C TYR A 71 -7.81 6.25 13.77
#